data_AF-A0A0G1PYK9-F1
#
_entry.id   AF-A0A0G1PYK9-F1
#
_cell.length_a   1.000
_cell.length_b   1.000
_cell.length_c   1.000
_cell.angle_alpha   90.00
_cell.angle_beta   90.00
_cell.angle_gamma   90.00
#
_symmetry.space_group_name_H-M   'P 1'
#
loop_
_entity.id
_entity.type
_entity.pdbx_description
1 polymer ?
#
loop_
_entity_poly.entity_id
_entity_poly.type
_entity_poly.pdbx_seq_one_letter_code
_entity_poly.pdbx_strand_id
1 'polypeptide(L)' 'MITERRKLGDLGEEIAVNYLKNKGYEILARNYQKPWGEIDIVARNVSRETLVFIEVKSQKMALQSHLPEENVHYFKKKRL' A
#
# COMPACT_ATOMS: atom_id res chain seq x y z
N MET A 1 -19.28 12.94 -2.96
CA MET A 1 -18.20 13.68 -2.27
C MET A 1 -17.12 12.70 -1.84
N ILE A 2 -15.85 12.99 -2.13
CA ILE A 2 -14.71 12.18 -1.63
C ILE A 2 -14.58 12.43 -0.13
N THR A 3 -14.46 11.36 0.67
CA THR A 3 -14.31 11.48 2.12
C THR A 3 -12.89 11.91 2.51
N GLU A 4 -12.74 12.59 3.63
CA GLU A 4 -11.42 12.96 4.18
C GLU A 4 -10.53 11.74 4.43
N ARG A 5 -11.13 10.59 4.77
CA ARG A 5 -10.42 9.31 4.89
C ARG A 5 -9.85 8.84 3.55
N ARG A 6 -10.60 8.98 2.46
CA ARG A 6 -10.13 8.59 1.13
C ARG A 6 -9.00 9.49 0.66
N LYS A 7 -9.12 10.81 0.81
CA LYS A 7 -8.03 11.76 0.51
C LYS A 7 -6.73 11.42 1.24
N LEU A 8 -6.84 11.06 2.52
CA LEU A 8 -5.67 10.65 3.32
C LEU A 8 -5.04 9.35 2.79
N GLY A 9 -5.86 8.37 2.42
CA GLY A 9 -5.39 7.12 1.81
C GLY A 9 -4.68 7.36 0.48
N ASP A 10 -5.30 8.17 -0.40
CA ASP A 10 -4.73 8.52 -1.72
C ASP A 10 -3.37 9.22 -1.57
N LEU A 11 -3.26 10.14 -0.60
CA LEU A 11 -2.00 10.81 -0.27
C LEU A 11 -0.94 9.82 0.24
N GLY A 12 -1.32 8.89 1.11
CA GLY A 12 -0.40 7.87 1.63
C GLY A 12 0.11 6.94 0.53
N GLU A 13 -0.75 6.52 -0.38
CA GLU A 13 -0.37 5.70 -1.53
C GLU A 13 0.60 6.44 -2.45
N GLU A 14 0.35 7.73 -2.70
CA GLU A 14 1.26 8.57 -3.50
C GLU A 14 2.64 8.70 -2.86
N ILE A 15 2.71 8.91 -1.54
CA ILE A 15 3.97 8.95 -0.80
C ILE A 15 4.70 7.60 -0.90
N ALA A 16 3.99 6.47 -0.74
CA ALA A 16 4.56 5.13 -0.84
C ALA A 16 5.12 4.84 -2.23
N VAL A 17 4.40 5.21 -3.31
CA VAL A 17 4.86 5.09 -4.69
C VAL A 17 6.15 5.86 -4.92
N ASN A 18 6.22 7.11 -4.47
CA ASN A 18 7.41 7.94 -4.65
C ASN A 18 8.61 7.39 -3.86
N TYR A 19 8.39 6.90 -2.63
CA TYR A 19 9.40 6.20 -1.86
C TYR A 19 9.94 4.96 -2.59
N LEU A 20 9.06 4.10 -3.11
CA LEU A 20 9.42 2.88 -3.83
C LEU A 20 10.23 3.18 -5.10
N LYS A 21 9.79 4.15 -5.91
CA LYS A 21 10.53 4.59 -7.10
C LYS A 21 11.95 5.06 -6.75
N ASN A 22 12.08 5.88 -5.70
CA ASN A 22 13.39 6.34 -5.22
C ASN A 22 14.28 5.21 -4.69
N LYS A 23 13.70 4.06 -4.32
CA LYS A 23 14.42 2.83 -3.94
C LYS A 23 14.69 1.89 -5.11
N GLY A 24 14.40 2.29 -6.35
CA GLY A 24 14.65 1.51 -7.56
C GLY A 24 13.59 0.44 -7.85
N TYR A 25 12.39 0.57 -7.28
CA TYR A 25 11.25 -0.27 -7.65
C TYR A 25 10.57 0.28 -8.90
N GLU A 26 10.17 -0.63 -9.79
CA GLU A 26 9.29 -0.34 -10.91
C GLU A 26 7.83 -0.53 -10.45
N ILE A 27 6.99 0.49 -10.60
CA ILE A 27 5.57 0.41 -10.22
C ILE A 27 4.78 -0.17 -11.40
N LEU A 28 4.18 -1.34 -11.19
CA LEU A 28 3.43 -2.06 -12.22
C LEU A 28 1.93 -1.73 -12.19
N ALA A 29 1.36 -1.56 -10.99
CA ALA A 29 -0.02 -1.18 -10.83
C ALA A 29 -0.26 -0.46 -9.49
N ARG A 30 -1.33 0.34 -9.46
CA ARG A 30 -1.89 1.00 -8.27
C ARG A 30 -3.39 0.69 -8.23
N ASN A 31 -3.98 0.57 -7.04
CA ASN A 31 -5.40 0.26 -6.86
C ASN A 31 -5.86 -0.94 -7.71
N TYR A 32 -5.07 -2.01 -7.71
CA TYR A 32 -5.34 -3.19 -8.53
C TYR A 32 -6.54 -3.98 -7.99
N GLN A 33 -7.62 -4.01 -8.77
CA GLN A 33 -8.86 -4.72 -8.40
C GLN A 33 -8.84 -6.16 -8.92
N LYS A 34 -9.34 -7.08 -8.09
CA LYS A 34 -9.56 -8.49 -8.43
C LYS A 34 -10.89 -8.98 -7.84
N PRO A 35 -11.47 -10.09 -8.33
CA PRO A 35 -12.82 -10.51 -7.94
C PRO A 35 -13.02 -10.75 -6.43
N TRP A 36 -11.94 -10.97 -5.67
CA TRP A 36 -11.97 -11.23 -4.22
C TRP A 36 -11.25 -10.16 -3.38
N GLY A 37 -10.82 -9.04 -3.96
CA GLY A 37 -10.18 -7.97 -3.19
C GLY A 37 -9.43 -6.94 -4.03
N GLU A 38 -8.57 -6.20 -3.36
CA GLU A 38 -7.73 -5.15 -3.96
C GLU A 38 -6.30 -5.28 -3.46
N ILE A 39 -5.36 -4.78 -4.26
CA ILE A 39 -3.96 -4.59 -3.87
C ILE A 39 -3.62 -3.13 -4.11
N ASP A 40 -3.16 -2.43 -3.09
CA ASP A 40 -2.92 -0.99 -3.17
C ASP A 40 -1.80 -0.67 -4.18
N ILE A 41 -0.67 -1.38 -4.11
CA ILE A 41 0.45 -1.22 -5.07
C ILE A 41 1.03 -2.59 -5.45
N VAL A 42 1.28 -2.76 -6.75
CA VAL A 42 2.08 -3.88 -7.29
C VAL A 42 3.36 -3.29 -7.88
N ALA A 43 4.51 -3.81 -7.45
CA ALA A 43 5.81 -3.31 -7.89
C ALA A 43 6.81 -4.43 -8.15
N ARG A 44 7.82 -4.17 -8.97
CA ARG A 44 8.96 -5.05 -9.21
C ARG A 44 10.20 -4.47 -8.54
N ASN A 45 10.85 -5.25 -7.69
CA ASN A 45 12.20 -4.95 -7.24
C ASN A 45 13.17 -5.39 -8.35
N VAL A 46 13.69 -4.42 -9.10
CA VAL A 46 14.54 -4.70 -10.28
C VAL A 46 15.85 -5.37 -9.88
N SER A 47 16.45 -4.99 -8.74
CA SER A 47 17.75 -5.55 -8.31
C SER A 47 17.67 -6.98 -7.79
N ARG A 48 16.48 -7.42 -7.34
CA ARG A 48 16.26 -8.77 -6.79
C ARG A 48 15.39 -9.64 -7.70
N GLU A 49 14.94 -9.11 -8.83
CA GLU A 49 13.99 -9.74 -9.75
C GLU A 49 12.72 -10.27 -9.08
N THR A 50 12.23 -9.58 -8.04
CA THR A 50 11.04 -10.01 -7.30
C THR A 50 9.81 -9.15 -7.61
N LEU A 51 8.65 -9.80 -7.66
CA LEU A 51 7.35 -9.15 -7.63
C LEU A 51 6.93 -8.91 -6.17
N VAL A 52 6.48 -7.69 -5.86
CA VAL A 52 6.14 -7.26 -4.50
C VAL A 52 4.72 -6.67 -4.50
N PHE A 53 3.89 -7.18 -3.59
CA PHE A 53 2.55 -6.66 -3.31
C PHE A 53 2.61 -5.82 -2.03
N ILE A 54 2.16 -4.58 -2.10
CA ILE A 54 2.25 -3.62 -0.99
C ILE A 54 0.85 -3.16 -0.61
N GLU A 55 0.57 -3.23 0.68
CA GLU A 55 -0.61 -2.67 1.35
C GLU A 55 -0.20 -1.38 2.05
N VAL A 56 -0.94 -0.30 1.84
CA VAL A 56 -0.66 1.02 2.40
C VAL A 56 -1.69 1.36 3.49
N LYS A 57 -1.20 1.71 4.67
CA LYS A 57 -2.03 2.20 5.78
C LYS A 57 -1.63 3.62 6.17
N SER A 58 -2.59 4.53 6.06
CA SER A 58 -2.42 5.93 6.44
C SER A 58 -3.13 6.22 7.75
N GLN A 59 -2.44 6.89 8.67
CA GLN A 59 -3.00 7.35 9.94
C GLN A 59 -2.62 8.80 10.19
N LYS A 60 -3.52 9.58 10.81
CA LYS A 60 -3.29 11.01 11.09
C LYS A 60 -2.28 11.26 12.20
N MET A 61 -2.21 10.36 13.18
CA MET A 61 -1.30 10.45 14.32
C MET A 61 -0.64 9.08 14.51
N ALA A 62 0.68 9.08 14.66
CA ALA A 62 1.41 7.89 15.07
C ALA A 62 1.25 7.73 16.59
N LEU A 63 0.39 6.80 17.01
CA LEU A 63 0.37 6.36 18.40
C LEU A 63 1.46 5.30 18.56
N GLN A 64 2.43 5.52 19.45
CA GLN A 64 3.48 4.53 19.75
C GLN A 64 2.90 3.17 20.22
N SER A 65 1.65 3.16 20.68
CA SER A 65 0.93 1.96 21.13
C SER A 65 0.22 1.17 20.02
N HIS A 66 0.22 1.64 18.77
CA HIS A 66 -0.46 0.97 17.65
C HIS A 66 0.37 1.06 16.37
N LEU A 67 0.97 -0.06 15.97
CA LEU A 67 1.77 -0.13 14.76
C LEU A 67 0.85 -0.24 13.52
N PRO A 68 1.16 0.43 12.40
CA PRO A 68 0.37 0.32 11.17
C PRO A 68 0.21 -1.11 10.66
N GLU A 69 1.22 -1.95 10.84
CA GLU A 69 1.23 -3.37 10.46
C GLU A 69 0.23 -4.24 11.26
N GLU A 70 -0.13 -3.83 12.48
CA GLU A 70 -1.16 -4.50 13.30
C GLU A 70 -2.57 -4.29 12.73
N ASN A 71 -2.75 -3.28 11.87
CA ASN A 71 -4.02 -3.02 11.18
C ASN A 71 -4.20 -3.84 9.88
N VAL A 72 -3.27 -4.73 9.55
CA VAL A 72 -3.43 -5.67 8.42
C VAL A 72 -4.26 -6.86 8.88
N HIS A 73 -5.58 -6.76 8.69
CA HIS A 73 -6.54 -7.79 9.10
C HIS A 73 -6.25 -9.16 8.46
N TYR A 74 -6.57 -10.24 9.18
CA TYR A 74 -6.33 -11.63 8.74
C TYR A 74 -6.84 -11.92 7.32
N PHE A 75 -8.06 -11.48 7.02
CA PHE A 75 -8.65 -11.65 5.69
C PHE A 75 -7.88 -10.90 4.60
N LYS A 76 -7.23 -9.78 4.92
CA LYS A 76 -6.42 -9.04 3.94
C LYS A 76 -5.12 -9.78 3.64
N LYS A 77 -4.48 -10.39 4.64
CA LYS A 77 -3.32 -11.29 4.43
C LYS A 77 -3.64 -12.48 3.53
N LYS A 78 -4.82 -13.10 3.70
CA LYS A 78 -5.27 -14.23 2.86
C LYS A 78 -5.58 -13.86 1.42
N ARG A 79 -5.77 -12.57 1.13
CA ARG A 79 -6.23 -12.08 -0.17
C ARG A 79 -5.11 -11.46 -0.99
N LEU A 80 -3.96 -11.13 -0.41
CA LEU A 80 -2.77 -10.71 -1.15
C LEU A 80 -2.25 -11.87 -1.98
#